data_AF-A0A7W9U6Z0-F1
#
_entry.id   AF-A0A7W9U6Z0-F1
#
_cell.length_a   1.000
_cell.length_b   1.000
_cell.length_c   1.000
_cell.angle_alpha   90.00
_cell.angle_beta   90.00
_cell.angle_gamma   90.00
#
_symmetry.space_group_name_H-M   'P 1'
#
loop_
_entity.id
_entity.type
_entity.pdbx_description
1 polymer ?
#
loop_
_entity_poly.entity_id
_entity_poly.type
_entity_poly.pdbx_seq_one_letter_code
_entity_poly.pdbx_strand_id
1 'polypeptide(L)'
;MQEQLERSPDAMRIRRCSVEHPFGTIKSWMGATHFLTKGLERVKTEMSLHVLAYNVKRLMSLLGVAGMMEAIRAYAFLLDLQRVFGAITLLIRSVTSKTRHCSLSFLKRRTKCIGRYSSPAKAYF
;
A
#
# COMPACT_ATOMS: atom_id res chain seq x y z
N MET A 1 6.94 25.61 8.00
CA MET A 1 8.01 24.73 7.48
C MET A 1 9.21 24.71 8.42
N GLN A 2 9.73 25.89 8.79
CA GLN A 2 10.82 26.04 9.77
C GLN A 2 10.54 25.33 11.10
N GLU A 3 9.36 25.49 11.71
CA GLU A 3 9.01 24.81 12.97
C GLU A 3 9.11 23.27 12.94
N GLN A 4 8.92 22.64 11.77
CA GLN A 4 9.05 21.18 11.65
C GLN A 4 10.51 20.74 11.54
N LEU A 5 11.38 21.59 11.00
CA LEU A 5 12.83 21.35 10.92
C LEU A 5 13.48 21.54 12.29
N GLU A 6 13.05 22.54 13.06
CA GLU A 6 13.52 22.76 14.44
C GLU A 6 13.18 21.58 15.37
N ARG A 7 12.02 20.93 15.17
CA ARG A 7 11.61 19.73 15.93
C ARG A 7 12.38 18.46 15.56
N SER A 8 13.14 18.47 14.47
CA SER A 8 13.86 17.30 13.98
C SER A 8 15.11 17.74 13.22
N PRO A 9 16.14 18.25 13.92
CA PRO A 9 17.34 18.82 13.30
C PRO A 9 18.09 17.81 12.42
N ASP A 10 17.98 16.52 12.74
CA ASP A 10 18.58 15.42 11.96
C ASP A 10 17.83 15.08 10.66
N ALA A 11 16.63 15.61 10.43
CA ALA A 11 15.79 15.22 9.30
C ALA A 11 16.49 15.43 7.94
N MET A 12 17.25 16.52 7.80
CA MET A 12 18.02 16.82 6.59
C MET A 12 19.15 15.82 6.37
N ARG A 13 19.83 15.40 7.44
CA ARG A 13 20.91 14.39 7.39
C ARG A 13 20.37 13.02 7.02
N ILE A 14 19.25 12.61 7.63
CA ILE A 14 18.59 11.34 7.35
C ILE A 14 18.14 11.29 5.88
N ARG A 15 17.55 12.37 5.35
CA ARG A 15 17.14 12.45 3.95
C ARG A 15 18.31 12.25 2.99
N ARG A 16 19.45 12.91 3.28
CA ARG A 16 20.68 12.76 2.52
C ARG A 16 21.14 11.30 2.43
N CYS A 17 21.12 10.60 3.56
CA CYS A 17 21.58 9.21 3.61
C CYS A 17 20.58 8.20 3.03
N SER A 18 19.28 8.44 3.18
CA SER A 18 18.24 7.43 2.90
C SER A 18 17.64 7.53 1.51
N VAL A 19 17.39 8.74 1.00
CA VAL A 19 16.58 8.92 -0.21
C VAL A 19 17.42 9.33 -1.42
N GLU A 20 18.52 10.05 -1.22
CA GLU A 20 19.36 10.52 -2.34
C GLU A 20 20.01 9.36 -3.10
N HIS A 21 20.48 8.32 -2.41
CA HIS A 21 21.09 7.17 -3.06
C HIS A 21 20.12 6.37 -3.95
N PRO A 22 18.89 6.02 -3.49
CA PRO A 22 17.84 5.47 -4.36
C PRO A 22 17.54 6.34 -5.57
N PHE A 23 17.38 7.65 -5.39
CA PHE A 23 17.08 8.57 -6.48
C PHE A 23 18.21 8.63 -7.51
N GLY A 24 19.46 8.65 -7.06
CA GLY A 24 20.63 8.60 -7.95
C GLY A 24 20.68 7.32 -8.77
N THR A 25 20.39 6.18 -8.15
CA THR A 25 20.36 4.87 -8.83
C THR A 25 19.25 4.79 -9.87
N ILE A 26 18.03 5.20 -9.50
CA ILE A 26 16.88 5.23 -10.41
C ILE A 26 17.16 6.15 -11.61
N LYS A 27 17.71 7.35 -11.35
CA LYS A 27 18.05 8.31 -12.40
C LYS A 27 19.16 7.78 -13.32
N SER A 28 20.16 7.10 -12.76
CA SER A 28 21.21 6.44 -13.55
C SER A 28 20.65 5.34 -14.46
N TRP A 29 19.70 4.52 -13.99
CA TRP A 29 19.09 3.46 -14.79
C TRP A 29 18.11 3.99 -15.84
N MET A 30 17.41 5.09 -15.54
CA MET A 30 16.56 5.79 -16.49
C MET A 30 17.38 6.39 -17.65
N GLY A 31 18.67 6.63 -17.42
CA GLY A 31 19.58 7.24 -18.38
C GLY A 31 19.50 8.76 -18.38
N ALA A 32 20.34 9.39 -19.20
CA ALA A 32 20.31 10.84 -19.43
C ALA A 32 19.21 11.27 -20.43
N THR A 33 18.43 10.31 -20.92
CA THR A 33 17.39 10.51 -21.93
C THR A 33 16.09 11.00 -21.32
N HIS A 34 15.21 11.53 -22.17
CA HIS A 34 13.90 12.02 -21.77
C HIS A 34 12.95 10.84 -21.51
N PHE A 35 11.88 11.07 -20.75
CA PHE A 35 10.79 10.11 -20.61
C PHE A 35 10.28 9.69 -22.00
N LEU A 36 10.01 8.38 -22.14
CA LEU A 36 9.55 7.80 -23.39
C LEU A 36 8.13 8.26 -23.73
N THR A 37 7.34 8.56 -22.71
CA THR A 37 5.93 8.93 -22.84
C THR A 37 5.69 10.44 -22.76
N LYS A 38 4.62 10.92 -23.41
CA LYS A 38 4.15 12.31 -23.35
C LYS A 38 2.88 12.42 -22.51
N GLY A 39 2.82 13.48 -21.69
CA GLY A 39 1.69 13.78 -20.81
C GLY A 39 1.87 13.28 -19.37
N LEU A 40 1.39 14.06 -18.39
CA LEU A 40 1.69 13.85 -16.96
C LEU A 40 1.26 12.48 -16.44
N GLU A 41 0.07 12.00 -16.80
CA GLU A 41 -0.42 10.70 -16.31
C GLU A 41 0.46 9.55 -16.78
N ARG A 42 0.95 9.59 -18.03
CA ARG A 42 1.83 8.54 -18.57
C ARG A 42 3.23 8.63 -17.97
N VAL A 43 3.77 9.83 -17.82
CA VAL A 43 5.07 10.05 -17.16
C VAL A 43 5.05 9.57 -15.70
N LYS A 44 3.94 9.78 -14.97
CA LYS A 44 3.77 9.24 -13.62
C LYS A 44 3.81 7.71 -13.62
N THR A 45 3.18 7.04 -14.59
CA THR A 45 3.24 5.57 -14.68
C THR A 45 4.65 5.08 -15.01
N GLU A 46 5.37 5.75 -15.90
CA GLU A 46 6.77 5.45 -16.23
C GLU A 46 7.67 5.58 -15.00
N MET A 47 7.55 6.69 -14.25
CA MET A 47 8.27 6.90 -13.00
C MET A 47 7.92 5.84 -11.95
N SER A 48 6.64 5.47 -11.84
CA SER A 48 6.17 4.43 -10.90
C SER A 48 6.77 3.06 -11.22
N LEU A 49 6.89 2.72 -12.51
CA LEU A 49 7.51 1.46 -12.95
C LEU A 49 9.01 1.43 -12.62
N HIS A 50 9.74 2.53 -12.79
CA HIS A 50 11.15 2.61 -12.39
C HIS A 50 11.34 2.42 -10.89
N VAL A 51 10.50 3.05 -10.07
CA VAL A 51 10.52 2.88 -8.60
C VAL A 51 10.21 1.44 -8.22
N LEU A 52 9.22 0.82 -8.87
CA LEU A 52 8.88 -0.58 -8.64
C LEU A 52 10.05 -1.52 -8.99
N ALA A 53 10.68 -1.31 -10.15
CA ALA A 53 11.84 -2.09 -10.57
C ALA A 53 13.01 -1.97 -9.58
N TYR A 54 13.30 -0.75 -9.09
CA TYR A 54 14.30 -0.53 -8.07
C TYR A 54 13.95 -1.26 -6.76
N ASN A 55 12.70 -1.18 -6.31
CA ASN A 55 12.24 -1.84 -5.09
C ASN A 55 12.36 -3.36 -5.19
N VAL A 56 12.00 -3.96 -6.33
CA VAL A 56 12.17 -5.41 -6.55
C VAL A 56 13.65 -5.79 -6.54
N LYS A 57 14.51 -5.05 -7.24
CA LYS A 57 15.95 -5.33 -7.21
C LYS A 57 16.52 -5.21 -5.80
N ARG A 58 16.13 -4.19 -5.04
CA ARG A 58 16.55 -3.99 -3.65
C ARG A 58 16.06 -5.13 -2.76
N LEU A 59 14.84 -5.59 -2.94
CA LEU A 59 14.28 -6.73 -2.22
C LEU A 59 15.09 -8.01 -2.48
N MET A 60 15.43 -8.27 -3.74
CA MET A 60 16.28 -9.40 -4.12
C MET A 60 17.68 -9.31 -3.49
N SER A 61 18.25 -8.10 -3.39
CA SER A 61 19.54 -7.89 -2.73
C SER A 61 19.49 -8.07 -1.21
N LEU A 62 18.36 -7.78 -0.56
CA LEU A 62 18.21 -7.88 0.90
C LEU A 62 17.82 -9.29 1.36
N LEU A 63 16.87 -9.94 0.69
CA LEU A 63 16.30 -11.23 1.08
C LEU A 63 16.86 -12.41 0.28
N GLY A 64 17.53 -12.14 -0.86
CA GLY A 64 17.81 -13.15 -1.87
C GLY A 64 16.56 -13.54 -2.67
N VAL A 65 16.77 -14.22 -3.79
CA VAL A 65 15.66 -14.66 -4.67
C VAL A 65 14.80 -15.72 -3.99
N ALA A 66 15.41 -16.65 -3.25
CA ALA A 66 14.70 -17.70 -2.54
C ALA A 66 13.81 -17.11 -1.43
N GLY A 67 14.36 -16.24 -0.57
CA GLY A 67 13.61 -15.59 0.50
C GLY A 67 12.48 -14.69 -0.02
N MET A 68 12.68 -14.02 -1.16
CA MET A 68 11.61 -13.28 -1.82
C MET A 68 10.47 -14.19 -2.29
N MET A 69 10.77 -15.34 -2.91
CA MET A 69 9.73 -16.28 -3.34
C MET A 69 8.98 -16.91 -2.18
N GLU A 70 9.66 -17.23 -1.08
CA GLU A 70 9.02 -17.72 0.14
C GLU A 70 8.07 -16.68 0.72
N ALA A 71 8.50 -15.42 0.82
CA ALA A 71 7.64 -14.34 1.27
C ALA A 71 6.39 -14.21 0.39
N ILE A 72 6.54 -14.23 -0.94
CA ILE A 72 5.41 -14.15 -1.87
C ILE A 72 4.44 -15.33 -1.68
N ARG A 73 4.95 -16.55 -1.52
CA ARG A 73 4.13 -17.74 -1.26
C ARG A 73 3.37 -17.63 0.07
N ALA A 74 4.04 -17.17 1.12
CA ALA A 74 3.42 -16.93 2.42
C ALA A 74 2.30 -15.87 2.33
N TYR A 75 2.53 -14.77 1.63
CA TYR A 75 1.50 -13.75 1.40
C TYR A 75 0.31 -14.27 0.58
N ALA A 76 0.57 -15.08 -0.47
CA ALA A 76 -0.50 -15.69 -1.27
C ALA A 76 -1.39 -16.60 -0.41
N PHE A 77 -0.79 -17.41 0.46
CA PHE A 77 -1.51 -18.26 1.40
C PHE A 77 -2.43 -17.47 2.35
N LEU A 78 -1.96 -16.31 2.85
CA LEU A 78 -2.76 -15.43 3.70
C LEU A 78 -3.96 -14.81 2.95
N LEU A 79 -3.79 -14.48 1.66
CA LEU A 79 -4.88 -13.96 0.83
C LEU A 79 -5.95 -15.03 0.58
N ASP A 80 -5.55 -16.28 0.37
CA ASP A 80 -6.48 -17.40 0.23
C ASP A 80 -7.29 -17.63 1.50
N LEU A 81 -6.65 -17.56 2.67
CA LEU A 81 -7.33 -17.57 3.97
C LEU A 81 -8.38 -16.47 4.08
N GLN A 82 -8.03 -15.23 3.71
CA GLN A 82 -8.99 -14.12 3.71
C GLN A 82 -10.19 -14.37 2.79
N ARG A 83 -9.98 -15.02 1.63
CA ARG A 83 -11.08 -15.41 0.73
C ARG A 83 -11.97 -16.48 1.33
N VAL A 84 -11.39 -17.47 2.00
CA VAL A 84 -12.13 -18.52 2.73
C VAL A 84 -12.96 -17.91 3.85
N PHE A 85 -12.40 -17.01 4.68
CA PHE A 85 -13.16 -16.30 5.71
C PHE A 85 -14.31 -15.45 5.13
N GLY A 86 -14.09 -14.80 3.99
CA GLY A 86 -15.13 -14.07 3.25
C GLY A 86 -16.27 -14.99 2.77
N ALA A 87 -15.93 -16.15 2.21
CA ALA A 87 -16.90 -17.14 1.76
C ALA A 87 -17.71 -17.75 2.92
N ILE A 88 -17.05 -18.09 4.04
CA ILE A 88 -17.70 -18.58 5.26
C ILE A 88 -18.67 -17.53 5.82
N THR A 89 -18.26 -16.25 5.85
CA THR A 89 -19.13 -15.15 6.30
C THR A 89 -20.37 -15.01 5.41
N LEU A 90 -20.22 -15.15 4.09
CA LEU A 90 -21.34 -15.14 3.14
C LEU A 90 -22.27 -16.36 3.34
N LEU A 91 -21.73 -17.54 3.62
CA LEU A 91 -22.51 -18.74 3.92
C LEU A 91 -23.29 -18.59 5.24
N ILE A 92 -22.66 -18.15 6.33
CA ILE A 92 -23.34 -17.88 7.61
C ILE A 92 -24.45 -16.82 7.43
N ARG A 93 -24.21 -15.79 6.61
CA ARG A 93 -25.23 -14.78 6.29
C ARG A 93 -26.42 -15.35 5.49
N SER A 94 -26.21 -16.35 4.63
CA SER A 94 -27.29 -17.06 3.92
C SER A 94 -28.12 -17.97 4.84
N VAL A 95 -27.51 -18.59 5.86
CA VAL A 95 -28.22 -19.44 6.84
C VAL A 95 -29.07 -18.59 7.81
N THR A 96 -28.61 -17.39 8.16
CA THR A 96 -29.34 -16.50 9.10
C THR A 96 -30.48 -15.68 8.46
N SER A 97 -30.76 -15.80 7.16
CA SER A 97 -31.95 -15.16 6.55
C SER A 97 -33.23 -15.97 6.75
N LYS A 98 -33.13 -17.29 6.99
CA LYS A 98 -34.31 -18.15 7.19
C LYS A 98 -34.93 -18.04 8.59
N THR A 99 -34.24 -17.42 9.55
CA THR A 99 -34.72 -17.18 10.93
C THR A 99 -35.06 -15.70 11.24
N ARG A 100 -35.04 -14.80 10.26
CA ARG A 100 -35.28 -13.34 10.47
C ARG A 100 -36.68 -12.83 10.11
N HIS A 101 -37.69 -13.69 10.02
CA HIS A 101 -39.08 -13.22 9.95
C HIS A 101 -39.70 -12.91 11.33
N CYS A 102 -39.03 -13.24 12.44
CA CYS A 102 -39.35 -12.72 13.77
C CYS A 102 -38.15 -11.93 14.35
N SER A 103 -38.40 -10.80 15.00
CA SER A 103 -37.44 -9.97 15.77
C SER A 103 -36.66 -8.84 15.07
N LEU A 104 -37.14 -8.29 13.94
CA LEU A 104 -36.57 -7.06 13.35
C LEU A 104 -37.34 -5.78 13.75
N SER A 105 -37.46 -5.51 15.04
CA SER A 105 -38.03 -4.23 15.52
C SER A 105 -37.26 -3.55 16.66
N PHE A 106 -36.17 -4.13 17.19
CA PHE A 106 -35.60 -3.63 18.46
C PHE A 106 -34.26 -2.85 18.39
N LEU A 107 -33.49 -2.89 17.29
CA LEU A 107 -32.10 -2.36 17.30
C LEU A 107 -31.79 -1.26 16.28
N LYS A 108 -32.76 -0.44 15.89
CA LYS A 108 -32.55 0.69 14.95
C LYS A 108 -32.30 2.05 15.64
N ARG A 109 -31.93 2.06 16.93
CA ARG A 109 -31.75 3.31 17.72
C ARG A 109 -30.31 3.70 18.12
N ARG A 110 -29.25 2.96 17.74
CA ARG A 110 -27.92 3.16 18.37
C ARG A 110 -26.70 3.51 17.49
N THR A 111 -26.84 3.88 16.22
CA THR A 111 -25.66 4.15 15.35
C THR A 111 -25.63 5.55 14.73
N LYS A 112 -26.25 6.56 15.37
CA LYS A 112 -26.14 7.96 14.91
C LYS A 112 -24.90 8.71 15.46
N CYS A 113 -23.97 8.01 16.09
CA CYS A 113 -22.76 8.63 16.61
C CYS A 113 -21.52 7.96 16.01
N ILE A 114 -20.62 8.81 15.49
CA ILE A 114 -19.17 8.62 15.28
C ILE A 114 -18.79 7.65 14.16
N GLY A 115 -18.07 8.01 13.09
CA GLY A 115 -17.33 9.20 12.69
C GLY A 115 -16.39 8.77 11.55
N ARG A 116 -16.32 9.56 10.47
CA ARG A 116 -15.55 9.27 9.24
C ARG A 116 -14.06 9.13 9.53
N TYR A 117 -13.45 8.01 9.15
CA TYR A 117 -12.01 7.93 8.89
C TYR A 117 -11.77 8.19 7.40
N SER A 118 -11.35 9.41 7.07
CA SER A 118 -10.78 9.76 5.77
C SER A 118 -9.36 9.19 5.69
N SER A 119 -9.10 8.30 4.73
CA SER A 119 -7.77 7.77 4.44
C SER A 119 -6.80 8.87 3.96
N PRO A 120 -5.55 8.94 4.48
CA PRO A 120 -4.51 9.77 3.89
C PRO A 120 -3.80 8.96 2.81
N ALA A 121 -4.48 8.73 1.69
CA ALA A 121 -3.91 8.05 0.52
C ALA A 121 -3.52 9.06 -0.57
N LYS A 122 -2.77 10.12 -0.23
CA LYS A 122 -2.19 11.09 -1.18
C LYS A 122 -0.96 11.78 -0.57
N ALA A 123 0.17 11.07 -0.49
CA ALA A 123 1.45 11.71 -0.16
C ALA A 123 2.66 10.86 -0.57
N TYR A 124 2.60 10.19 -1.73
CA TYR A 124 3.80 9.71 -2.42
C TYR A 124 3.53 9.83 -3.91
N PHE A 125 4.30 10.71 -4.56
CA PHE A 125 4.21 11.21 -5.95
C PHE A 125 3.18 12.30 -6.26
#